data_AF-A0A2W1G3C9-F1
#
_entry.id   AF-A0A2W1G3C9-F1
#
_cell.length_a   1.000
_cell.length_b   1.000
_cell.length_c   1.000
_cell.angle_alpha   90.00
_cell.angle_beta   90.00
_cell.angle_gamma   90.00
#
_symmetry.space_group_name_H-M   'P 1'
#
loop_
_entity.id
_entity.type
_entity.pdbx_description
1 polymer ?
#
loop_
_entity_poly.entity_id
_entity_poly.type
_entity_poly.pdbx_seq_one_letter_code
_entity_poly.pdbx_strand_id
1 'polypeptide(L)'
;MSRMKIFSDEMAKYGESYSFKCNDGDIAPVFVEDPDEDSDEETFYIRKEDDPEGLVDILHPQESLCYPLHGETKDWLLQVLKDNQGFELGTFNASILAIVIKKQSSKWEDISMGFVSDAIVLVHRFITSALVSIYDDRNVCEVLVGKLSDELTRRYQNAIASARFLLNVEKSNTPITMNLLEQGPSSSTTTVDNRSLAVVVGAIAHRAVPATPAYHVTLKHLLPWTEPRYSQQNHYFNDNLQRSRQEKVTAHVKKNAFHNGSHSMVVRLEHASQPVRSMSNEQHVVQDIHDILKSYYKVCRKTFVDSICRQSVIHFLLECDECPLALFSPMFVSQLSADALEEIAGEAPGLKRSRAQLTKEVASLAKAVRILTRI
;
A
#
# COMPACT_ATOMS: atom_id res chain seq x y z
N MET A 1 -12.23 -12.90 1.92
CA MET A 1 -11.16 -12.50 0.98
C MET A 1 -10.05 -11.83 1.79
N SER A 2 -8.76 -12.05 1.47
CA SER A 2 -7.65 -11.41 2.20
C SER A 2 -7.65 -9.88 2.01
N ARG A 3 -7.43 -9.11 3.09
CA ARG A 3 -7.41 -7.62 3.06
C ARG A 3 -6.36 -7.06 2.09
N MET A 4 -5.23 -7.75 1.90
CA MET A 4 -4.21 -7.39 0.90
C MET A 4 -4.75 -7.44 -0.54
N LYS A 5 -5.58 -8.43 -0.86
CA LYS A 5 -6.22 -8.52 -2.19
C LYS A 5 -7.19 -7.36 -2.39
N ILE A 6 -8.00 -7.06 -1.37
CA ILE A 6 -8.93 -5.93 -1.39
C ILE A 6 -8.17 -4.62 -1.62
N PHE A 7 -7.08 -4.39 -0.88
CA PHE A 7 -6.21 -3.21 -1.07
C PHE A 7 -5.66 -3.11 -2.50
N SER A 8 -5.17 -4.22 -3.05
CA SER A 8 -4.68 -4.25 -4.43
C SER A 8 -5.77 -3.90 -5.45
N ASP A 9 -6.97 -4.42 -5.27
CA ASP A 9 -8.14 -4.16 -6.12
C ASP A 9 -8.62 -2.69 -5.97
N GLU A 10 -8.66 -2.16 -4.75
CA GLU A 10 -9.02 -0.76 -4.45
C GLU A 10 -8.03 0.22 -5.05
N MET A 11 -6.73 0.00 -4.85
CA MET A 11 -5.69 0.78 -5.52
C MET A 11 -5.86 0.69 -7.04
N ALA A 12 -6.24 -0.49 -7.55
CA ALA A 12 -6.40 -0.68 -8.98
C ALA A 12 -7.59 0.05 -9.60
N LYS A 13 -8.68 0.21 -8.84
CA LYS A 13 -9.94 0.80 -9.30
C LYS A 13 -10.08 2.28 -8.92
N TYR A 14 -9.59 2.67 -7.75
CA TYR A 14 -9.86 3.98 -7.14
C TYR A 14 -8.63 4.81 -6.83
N GLY A 15 -7.43 4.22 -6.94
CA GLY A 15 -6.19 4.95 -6.64
C GLY A 15 -5.90 6.11 -7.59
N GLU A 16 -6.55 6.14 -8.77
CA GLU A 16 -6.36 7.16 -9.80
C GLU A 16 -7.31 8.34 -9.61
N SER A 17 -6.82 9.56 -9.76
CA SER A 17 -7.66 10.78 -9.65
C SER A 17 -8.56 10.96 -10.86
N TYR A 18 -8.00 10.78 -12.07
CA TYR A 18 -8.75 10.82 -13.34
C TYR A 18 -8.73 9.44 -13.98
N SER A 19 -9.86 8.94 -14.50
CA SER A 19 -9.88 7.56 -15.00
C SER A 19 -9.16 7.38 -16.32
N PHE A 20 -8.28 6.37 -16.43
CA PHE A 20 -7.65 6.01 -17.70
C PHE A 20 -8.56 5.22 -18.65
N LYS A 21 -9.79 4.90 -18.22
CA LYS A 21 -10.82 4.29 -19.06
C LYS A 21 -11.58 5.40 -19.80
N CYS A 22 -11.43 5.47 -21.12
CA CYS A 22 -12.41 6.16 -21.95
C CYS A 22 -13.66 5.28 -22.00
N ASN A 23 -14.86 5.89 -21.90
CA ASN A 23 -16.12 5.26 -22.30
C ASN A 23 -16.12 5.03 -23.82
N ASP A 24 -15.32 4.07 -24.29
CA ASP A 24 -15.53 3.46 -25.59
C ASP A 24 -16.49 2.28 -25.37
N GLY A 25 -17.78 2.62 -25.22
CA GLY A 25 -18.89 1.79 -25.68
C GLY A 25 -19.25 0.51 -24.94
N ASP A 26 -19.29 0.50 -23.60
CA ASP A 26 -20.08 -0.49 -22.86
C ASP A 26 -20.46 0.04 -21.46
N ILE A 27 -21.56 0.81 -21.40
CA ILE A 27 -22.39 0.88 -20.19
C ILE A 27 -23.80 0.48 -20.63
N ALA A 28 -24.18 -0.74 -20.25
CA ALA A 28 -25.56 -1.17 -20.25
C ALA A 28 -26.39 -0.20 -19.39
N PRO A 29 -27.64 0.12 -19.77
CA PRO A 29 -28.45 1.10 -19.05
C PRO A 29 -28.79 0.51 -17.67
N VAL A 30 -28.20 1.06 -16.62
CA VAL A 30 -28.74 0.89 -15.28
C VAL A 30 -29.84 1.92 -15.14
N PHE A 31 -31.07 1.42 -15.11
CA PHE A 31 -32.26 2.17 -14.73
C PHE A 31 -32.04 2.90 -13.42
N VAL A 32 -32.33 4.21 -13.38
CA VAL A 32 -32.77 4.87 -12.15
C VAL A 32 -33.91 5.84 -12.53
N GLU A 33 -35.03 5.63 -11.85
CA GLU A 33 -36.23 6.46 -11.86
C GLU A 33 -35.97 7.77 -11.11
N ASP A 34 -36.64 8.82 -11.58
CA ASP A 34 -36.85 10.17 -11.04
C ASP A 34 -35.65 11.11 -10.75
N PRO A 35 -35.68 12.35 -11.27
CA PRO A 35 -34.70 13.38 -10.95
C PRO A 35 -35.28 14.37 -9.94
N ASP A 36 -34.98 14.19 -8.65
CA ASP A 36 -34.98 15.29 -7.67
C ASP A 36 -34.15 14.89 -6.44
N GLU A 37 -33.39 15.87 -5.92
CA GLU A 37 -32.57 15.90 -4.69
C GLU A 37 -31.05 15.59 -4.84
N ASP A 38 -30.26 16.66 -4.71
CA ASP A 38 -28.84 16.77 -4.32
C ASP A 38 -27.85 15.72 -4.85
N SER A 39 -26.99 16.13 -5.79
CA SER A 39 -25.88 15.34 -6.33
C SER A 39 -24.82 15.06 -5.26
N ASP A 40 -25.08 14.10 -4.37
CA ASP A 40 -24.08 13.48 -3.50
C ASP A 40 -22.95 12.92 -4.38
N GLU A 41 -21.76 13.49 -4.31
CA GLU A 41 -20.57 12.90 -4.94
C GLU A 41 -20.40 11.47 -4.41
N GLU A 42 -20.47 10.47 -5.28
CA GLU A 42 -20.24 9.09 -4.87
C GLU A 42 -18.82 8.94 -4.27
N THR A 43 -18.74 8.60 -2.98
CA THR A 43 -17.49 8.40 -2.24
C THR A 43 -17.31 6.95 -1.78
N PHE A 44 -16.10 6.59 -1.35
CA PHE A 44 -15.80 5.30 -0.74
C PHE A 44 -14.94 5.42 0.50
N TYR A 45 -15.20 4.56 1.49
CA TYR A 45 -14.45 4.48 2.73
C TYR A 45 -13.09 3.81 2.55
N ILE A 46 -12.02 4.43 3.06
CA ILE A 46 -10.64 3.90 2.93
C ILE A 46 -10.33 2.74 3.87
N ARG A 47 -11.04 2.68 5.00
CA ARG A 47 -10.89 1.65 6.05
C ARG A 47 -12.10 0.73 6.11
N LYS A 48 -11.83 -0.51 6.51
CA LYS A 48 -12.79 -1.64 6.53
C LYS A 48 -12.96 -2.26 7.92
N GLU A 49 -12.06 -1.95 8.84
CA GLU A 49 -12.10 -2.43 10.21
C GLU A 49 -12.44 -1.29 11.16
N ASP A 50 -13.21 -1.59 12.21
CA ASP A 50 -13.49 -0.65 13.29
C ASP A 50 -12.27 -0.43 14.19
N ASP A 51 -12.21 0.72 14.85
CA ASP A 51 -11.14 1.04 15.80
C ASP A 51 -11.25 0.21 17.08
N PRO A 52 -10.24 -0.59 17.44
CA PRO A 52 -10.18 -1.21 18.76
C PRO A 52 -9.82 -0.15 19.81
N GLU A 53 -10.36 -0.34 21.03
CA GLU A 53 -10.03 0.50 22.18
C GLU A 53 -8.49 0.51 22.41
N GLY A 54 -7.93 1.69 22.60
CA GLY A 54 -6.49 1.89 22.84
C GLY A 54 -5.62 2.07 21.59
N LEU A 55 -6.15 1.89 20.37
CA LEU A 55 -5.38 2.18 19.14
C LEU A 55 -5.87 3.41 18.36
N VAL A 56 -6.95 4.05 18.77
CA VAL A 56 -7.56 5.21 18.09
C VAL A 56 -6.51 6.29 17.76
N ASP A 57 -5.58 6.57 18.68
CA ASP A 57 -4.59 7.63 18.53
C ASP A 57 -3.48 7.34 17.53
N ILE A 58 -3.29 6.07 17.13
CA ILE A 58 -2.23 5.68 16.18
C ILE A 58 -2.75 5.35 14.79
N LEU A 59 -4.03 4.97 14.68
CA LEU A 59 -4.60 4.55 13.41
C LEU A 59 -4.88 5.76 12.53
N HIS A 60 -4.81 5.55 11.21
CA HIS A 60 -5.27 6.56 10.27
C HIS A 60 -6.79 6.71 10.41
N PRO A 61 -7.31 7.95 10.48
CA PRO A 61 -8.72 8.20 10.64
C PRO A 61 -9.54 7.57 9.52
N GLN A 62 -10.79 7.23 9.85
CA GLN A 62 -11.76 6.82 8.85
C GLN A 62 -12.14 8.02 7.99
N GLU A 63 -11.81 7.95 6.69
CA GLU A 63 -12.19 8.98 5.73
C GLU A 63 -12.90 8.36 4.51
N SER A 64 -13.63 9.20 3.78
CA SER A 64 -14.26 8.88 2.52
C SER A 64 -13.58 9.65 1.39
N LEU A 65 -13.24 8.98 0.29
CA LEU A 65 -12.63 9.60 -0.89
C LEU A 65 -13.57 9.56 -2.08
N CYS A 66 -13.48 10.56 -2.95
CA CYS A 66 -14.24 10.61 -4.20
C CYS A 66 -13.72 9.57 -5.21
N TYR A 67 -14.64 8.98 -5.97
CA TYR A 67 -14.29 8.10 -7.09
C TYR A 67 -13.49 8.83 -8.17
N PRO A 68 -12.73 8.10 -9.02
CA PRO A 68 -12.03 8.71 -10.14
C PRO A 68 -12.97 9.47 -11.08
N LEU A 69 -12.56 10.66 -11.53
CA LEU A 69 -13.31 11.45 -12.51
C LEU A 69 -13.25 10.76 -13.88
N HIS A 70 -14.41 10.45 -14.48
CA HIS A 70 -14.49 9.73 -15.75
C HIS A 70 -14.61 10.70 -16.93
N GLY A 71 -13.99 10.35 -18.07
CA GLY A 71 -14.12 11.11 -19.32
C GLY A 71 -13.27 12.38 -19.43
N GLU A 72 -12.87 12.99 -18.31
CA GLU A 72 -12.18 14.30 -18.29
C GLU A 72 -10.65 14.22 -18.44
N THR A 73 -10.06 13.02 -18.47
CA THR A 73 -8.60 12.84 -18.38
C THR A 73 -7.83 13.59 -19.47
N LYS A 74 -8.33 13.60 -20.72
CA LYS A 74 -7.65 14.31 -21.81
C LYS A 74 -7.80 15.82 -21.71
N ASP A 75 -8.96 16.29 -21.28
CA ASP A 75 -9.24 17.72 -21.12
C ASP A 75 -8.43 18.30 -19.95
N TRP A 76 -8.31 17.54 -18.85
CA TRP A 76 -7.41 17.84 -17.76
C TRP A 76 -5.94 17.92 -18.22
N LEU A 77 -5.46 16.96 -19.00
CA LEU A 77 -4.09 16.98 -19.53
C LEU A 77 -3.86 18.15 -20.49
N LEU A 78 -4.85 18.51 -21.32
CA LEU A 78 -4.80 19.71 -22.16
C LEU A 78 -4.67 20.97 -21.30
N GLN A 79 -5.45 21.07 -20.22
CA GLN A 79 -5.39 22.21 -19.30
C GLN A 79 -4.02 22.32 -18.63
N VAL A 80 -3.49 21.22 -18.09
CA VAL A 80 -2.15 21.19 -17.49
C VAL A 80 -1.08 21.58 -18.51
N LEU A 81 -1.19 21.11 -19.76
CA LEU A 81 -0.27 21.49 -20.83
C LEU A 81 -0.29 22.99 -21.12
N LYS A 82 -1.48 23.59 -21.23
CA LYS A 82 -1.66 25.04 -21.47
C LYS A 82 -1.12 25.88 -20.31
N ASP A 83 -1.41 25.47 -19.07
CA ASP A 83 -0.98 26.17 -17.86
C ASP A 83 0.54 26.11 -17.64
N ASN A 84 1.21 25.12 -18.24
CA ASN A 84 2.65 24.91 -18.14
C ASN A 84 3.37 25.09 -19.49
N GLN A 85 2.73 25.74 -20.45
CA GLN A 85 3.28 25.90 -21.79
C GLN A 85 4.44 26.91 -21.80
N GLY A 86 5.67 26.39 -21.94
CA GLY A 86 6.86 27.19 -22.26
C GLY A 86 7.05 27.38 -23.77
N PHE A 87 8.25 27.75 -24.20
CA PHE A 87 8.63 28.00 -25.61
C PHE A 87 8.83 26.71 -26.44
N GLU A 88 8.19 25.59 -26.07
CA GLU A 88 8.40 24.30 -26.74
C GLU A 88 7.40 24.08 -27.88
N LEU A 89 7.89 24.19 -29.12
CA LEU A 89 7.11 23.88 -30.32
C LEU A 89 7.07 22.37 -30.54
N GLY A 90 5.97 21.73 -30.13
CA GLY A 90 5.65 20.34 -30.48
C GLY A 90 6.20 19.26 -29.53
N THR A 91 6.80 19.65 -28.40
CA THR A 91 7.24 18.76 -27.31
C THR A 91 6.67 19.22 -25.97
N PHE A 92 6.84 18.42 -24.91
CA PHE A 92 6.43 18.79 -23.55
C PHE A 92 7.63 18.66 -22.59
N ASN A 93 7.68 19.54 -21.59
CA ASN A 93 8.70 19.51 -20.55
C ASN A 93 8.46 18.32 -19.59
N ALA A 94 9.53 17.62 -19.19
CA ALA A 94 9.45 16.52 -18.22
C ALA A 94 8.80 16.91 -16.88
N SER A 95 8.83 18.19 -16.51
CA SER A 95 8.11 18.73 -15.34
C SER A 95 6.60 18.48 -15.40
N ILE A 96 6.00 18.47 -16.59
CA ILE A 96 4.58 18.19 -16.79
C ILE A 96 4.28 16.75 -16.34
N LEU A 97 5.13 15.78 -16.69
CA LEU A 97 4.97 14.39 -16.25
C LEU A 97 4.98 14.29 -14.72
N ALA A 98 5.89 15.00 -14.04
CA ALA A 98 5.93 15.02 -12.59
C ALA A 98 4.64 15.60 -11.98
N ILE A 99 4.09 16.68 -12.57
CA ILE A 99 2.84 17.30 -12.13
C ILE A 99 1.67 16.32 -12.28
N VAL A 100 1.52 15.72 -13.46
CA VAL A 100 0.38 14.83 -13.73
C VAL A 100 0.47 13.53 -12.94
N ILE A 101 1.67 12.96 -12.76
CA ILE A 101 1.88 11.77 -11.92
C ILE A 101 1.49 12.09 -10.48
N LYS A 102 2.01 13.19 -9.92
CA LYS A 102 1.71 13.60 -8.54
C LYS A 102 0.22 13.81 -8.31
N LYS A 103 -0.48 14.44 -9.26
CA LYS A 103 -1.93 14.63 -9.19
C LYS A 103 -2.69 13.30 -9.32
N GLN A 104 -2.21 12.40 -10.18
CA GLN A 104 -2.84 11.11 -10.43
C GLN A 104 -2.70 10.13 -9.25
N SER A 105 -1.62 10.25 -8.47
CA SER A 105 -1.33 9.43 -7.30
C SER A 105 -1.73 10.10 -5.97
N SER A 106 -2.52 11.17 -5.99
CA SER A 106 -2.82 11.93 -4.76
C SER A 106 -3.55 11.11 -3.71
N LYS A 107 -4.39 10.17 -4.12
CA LYS A 107 -5.16 9.28 -3.23
C LYS A 107 -4.36 8.11 -2.64
N TRP A 108 -3.12 7.89 -3.09
CA TRP A 108 -2.34 6.73 -2.65
C TRP A 108 -1.99 6.78 -1.16
N GLU A 109 -1.81 7.98 -0.61
CA GLU A 109 -1.52 8.17 0.81
C GLU A 109 -2.64 7.62 1.68
N ASP A 110 -3.84 8.18 1.56
CA ASP A 110 -4.96 7.86 2.44
C ASP A 110 -5.40 6.39 2.27
N ILE A 111 -5.46 5.89 1.04
CA ILE A 111 -5.80 4.48 0.78
C ILE A 111 -4.77 3.53 1.43
N SER A 112 -3.47 3.85 1.35
CA SER A 112 -2.42 2.99 1.91
C SER A 112 -2.35 3.08 3.42
N MET A 113 -2.49 4.28 3.98
CA MET A 113 -2.51 4.48 5.42
C MET A 113 -3.74 3.84 6.06
N GLY A 114 -4.91 3.92 5.41
CA GLY A 114 -6.11 3.18 5.81
C GLY A 114 -5.90 1.67 5.78
N PHE A 115 -5.32 1.13 4.70
CA PHE A 115 -5.00 -0.30 4.61
C PHE A 115 -4.03 -0.78 5.69
N VAL A 116 -2.94 -0.05 5.94
CA VAL A 116 -1.96 -0.40 6.99
C VAL A 116 -2.61 -0.35 8.38
N SER A 117 -3.52 0.60 8.60
CA SER A 117 -4.31 0.69 9.84
C SER A 117 -5.22 -0.52 10.02
N ASP A 118 -5.97 -0.92 8.99
CA ASP A 118 -6.78 -2.15 9.03
C ASP A 118 -5.91 -3.39 9.31
N ALA A 119 -4.70 -3.47 8.72
CA ALA A 119 -3.78 -4.57 8.99
C ALA A 119 -3.29 -4.60 10.45
N ILE A 120 -3.01 -3.44 11.03
CA ILE A 120 -2.68 -3.31 12.46
C ILE A 120 -3.85 -3.80 13.32
N VAL A 121 -5.08 -3.39 13.00
CA VAL A 121 -6.29 -3.82 13.72
C VAL A 121 -6.44 -5.34 13.67
N LEU A 122 -6.28 -5.96 12.50
CA LEU A 122 -6.38 -7.42 12.35
C LEU A 122 -5.33 -8.15 13.19
N VAL A 123 -4.08 -7.68 13.20
CA VAL A 123 -2.99 -8.27 14.00
C VAL A 123 -3.25 -8.07 15.50
N HIS A 124 -3.68 -6.89 15.90
CA HIS A 124 -4.01 -6.59 17.29
C HIS A 124 -5.15 -7.48 17.80
N ARG A 125 -6.25 -7.58 17.04
CA ARG A 125 -7.38 -8.47 17.36
C ARG A 125 -6.96 -9.92 17.46
N PHE A 126 -6.05 -10.38 16.59
CA PHE A 126 -5.50 -11.72 16.69
C PHE A 126 -4.74 -11.92 18.01
N ILE A 127 -3.82 -11.00 18.36
CA ILE A 127 -3.02 -11.09 19.59
C ILE A 127 -3.93 -11.10 20.82
N THR A 128 -4.86 -10.15 20.92
CA THR A 128 -5.77 -10.06 22.08
C THR A 128 -6.70 -11.26 22.16
N SER A 129 -7.24 -11.73 21.05
CA SER A 129 -8.08 -12.94 21.01
C SER A 129 -7.29 -14.20 21.38
N ALA A 130 -6.04 -14.32 20.93
CA ALA A 130 -5.18 -15.44 21.26
C ALA A 130 -4.88 -15.48 22.77
N LEU A 131 -4.56 -14.32 23.37
CA LEU A 131 -4.34 -14.22 24.82
C LEU A 131 -5.60 -14.63 25.60
N VAL A 132 -6.76 -14.10 25.24
CA VAL A 132 -8.05 -14.44 25.90
C VAL A 132 -8.39 -15.93 25.74
N SER A 133 -8.02 -16.56 24.63
CA SER A 133 -8.30 -17.99 24.40
C SER A 133 -7.43 -18.95 25.23
N ILE A 134 -6.27 -18.50 25.70
CA ILE A 134 -5.30 -19.35 26.40
C ILE A 134 -5.51 -19.30 27.93
N TYR A 135 -5.96 -18.18 28.48
CA TYR A 135 -6.11 -17.99 29.92
C TYR A 135 -7.59 -17.92 30.32
N ASP A 136 -8.00 -18.82 31.22
CA ASP A 136 -9.35 -18.83 31.80
C ASP A 136 -9.60 -17.64 32.76
N ASP A 137 -8.52 -17.07 33.34
CA ASP A 137 -8.62 -15.92 34.24
C ASP A 137 -8.51 -14.60 33.48
N ARG A 138 -9.63 -13.86 33.47
CA ARG A 138 -9.75 -12.58 32.77
C ARG A 138 -8.80 -11.50 33.33
N ASN A 139 -8.51 -11.51 34.63
CA ASN A 139 -7.63 -10.52 35.23
C ASN A 139 -6.18 -10.67 34.73
N VAL A 140 -5.72 -11.92 34.59
CA VAL A 140 -4.39 -12.23 34.06
C VAL A 140 -4.25 -11.67 32.63
N CYS A 141 -5.26 -11.90 31.79
CA CYS A 141 -5.31 -11.38 30.43
C CYS A 141 -5.28 -9.84 30.40
N GLU A 142 -6.12 -9.17 31.17
CA GLU A 142 -6.21 -7.71 31.18
C GLU A 142 -4.89 -7.06 31.63
N VAL A 143 -4.28 -7.57 32.71
CA VAL A 143 -2.99 -7.08 33.20
C VAL A 143 -1.89 -7.34 32.17
N LEU A 144 -1.84 -8.54 31.58
CA LEU A 144 -0.83 -8.89 30.58
C LEU A 144 -0.97 -8.02 29.31
N VAL A 145 -2.19 -7.83 28.80
CA VAL A 145 -2.45 -6.93 27.67
C VAL A 145 -2.01 -5.50 27.99
N GLY A 146 -2.29 -5.01 29.20
CA GLY A 146 -1.82 -3.71 29.68
C GLY A 146 -0.30 -3.58 29.76
N LYS A 147 0.44 -4.65 30.09
CA LYS A 147 1.91 -4.64 30.06
C LYS A 147 2.47 -4.67 28.64
N LEU A 148 1.74 -5.24 27.68
CA LEU A 148 2.17 -5.37 26.29
C LEU A 148 1.79 -4.15 25.44
N SER A 149 0.82 -3.34 25.86
CA SER A 149 0.20 -2.28 25.04
C SER A 149 1.19 -1.27 24.48
N ASP A 150 2.09 -0.76 25.31
CA ASP A 150 3.03 0.31 24.93
C ASP A 150 4.02 -0.19 23.87
N GLU A 151 4.52 -1.40 24.07
CA GLU A 151 5.47 -2.02 23.16
C GLU A 151 4.81 -2.51 21.86
N LEU A 152 3.57 -3.02 21.94
CA LEU A 152 2.76 -3.29 20.73
C LEU A 152 2.55 -2.01 19.92
N THR A 153 2.20 -0.92 20.59
CA THR A 153 1.99 0.39 19.96
C THR A 153 3.25 0.87 19.23
N ARG A 154 4.41 0.75 19.89
CA ARG A 154 5.71 1.07 19.27
C ARG A 154 5.97 0.21 18.03
N ARG A 155 5.67 -1.09 18.08
CA ARG A 155 5.85 -2.01 16.93
C ARG A 155 4.89 -1.68 15.78
N TYR A 156 3.64 -1.32 16.06
CA TYR A 156 2.69 -0.84 15.04
C TYR A 156 3.15 0.46 14.38
N GLN A 157 3.73 1.39 15.15
CA GLN A 157 4.29 2.63 14.62
C GLN A 157 5.43 2.39 13.62
N ASN A 158 6.20 1.29 13.75
CA ASN A 158 7.21 0.93 12.75
C ASN A 158 6.58 0.61 11.39
N ALA A 159 5.44 -0.09 11.35
CA ALA A 159 4.71 -0.38 10.12
C ALA A 159 4.18 0.92 9.46
N ILE A 160 3.63 1.82 10.27
CA ILE A 160 3.17 3.16 9.84
C ILE A 160 4.34 3.98 9.28
N ALA A 161 5.48 4.00 9.98
CA ALA A 161 6.68 4.72 9.55
C ALA A 161 7.23 4.16 8.23
N SER A 162 7.24 2.83 8.06
CA SER A 162 7.60 2.16 6.81
C SER A 162 6.69 2.61 5.65
N ALA A 163 5.37 2.63 5.85
CA ALA A 163 4.42 3.06 4.83
C ALA A 163 4.62 4.53 4.44
N ARG A 164 4.80 5.42 5.43
CA ARG A 164 5.10 6.84 5.19
C ARG A 164 6.41 7.04 4.44
N PHE A 165 7.44 6.27 4.76
CA PHE A 165 8.71 6.32 4.03
C PHE A 165 8.51 5.96 2.56
N LEU A 166 7.79 4.86 2.26
CA LEU A 166 7.50 4.46 0.88
C LEU A 166 6.68 5.51 0.12
N LEU A 167 5.69 6.13 0.78
CA LEU A 167 4.91 7.24 0.22
C LEU A 167 5.78 8.46 -0.08
N ASN A 168 6.71 8.81 0.81
CA ASN A 168 7.64 9.91 0.60
C ASN A 168 8.58 9.64 -0.59
N VAL A 169 9.11 8.42 -0.70
CA VAL A 169 9.96 8.03 -1.83
C VAL A 169 9.22 8.19 -3.17
N GLU A 170 7.95 7.80 -3.23
CA GLU A 170 7.13 7.98 -4.45
C GLU A 170 6.81 9.46 -4.71
N LYS A 171 6.51 10.25 -3.67
CA LYS A 171 6.19 11.69 -3.77
C LYS A 171 7.39 12.57 -4.10
N SER A 172 8.62 12.16 -3.76
CA SER A 172 9.84 12.98 -3.93
C SER A 172 10.27 13.17 -5.39
N ASN A 173 9.43 12.83 -6.37
CA ASN A 173 9.52 13.30 -7.77
C ASN A 173 10.88 13.08 -8.45
N THR A 174 11.67 12.10 -8.00
CA THR A 174 12.77 11.56 -8.80
C THR A 174 12.40 10.15 -9.24
N PRO A 175 11.43 10.00 -10.16
CA PRO A 175 11.24 8.72 -10.79
C PRO A 175 12.54 8.41 -11.53
N ILE A 176 13.30 7.45 -10.99
CA ILE A 176 14.55 6.95 -11.57
C ILE A 176 14.32 6.52 -13.03
N THR A 177 13.09 6.15 -13.38
CA THR A 177 12.63 5.85 -14.74
C THR A 177 12.51 7.08 -15.65
N MET A 178 12.28 8.31 -15.15
CA MET A 178 12.30 9.53 -16.00
C MET A 178 13.72 9.95 -16.38
N ASN A 179 14.73 9.69 -15.55
CA ASN A 179 16.14 9.90 -15.96
C ASN A 179 16.52 9.09 -17.22
N LEU A 180 15.75 8.04 -17.56
CA LEU A 180 15.93 7.27 -18.79
C LEU A 180 15.14 7.80 -19.98
N LEU A 181 14.12 8.65 -19.76
CA LEU A 181 13.40 9.32 -20.85
C LEU A 181 14.18 10.53 -21.40
N GLU A 182 15.02 11.15 -20.57
CA GLU A 182 15.93 12.22 -20.99
C GLU A 182 17.07 11.69 -21.89
N GLN A 183 17.30 10.38 -21.91
CA GLN A 183 18.23 9.73 -22.83
C GLN A 183 17.47 9.28 -24.09
N GLY A 184 17.28 10.23 -25.00
CA GLY A 184 16.75 9.92 -26.34
C GLY A 184 17.60 8.88 -27.10
N PRO A 185 17.12 8.37 -28.26
CA PRO A 185 17.76 7.31 -29.03
C PRO A 185 19.11 7.68 -29.68
N SER A 186 19.69 8.83 -29.32
CA SER A 186 20.93 9.36 -29.91
C SER A 186 22.21 8.95 -29.18
N SER A 187 22.11 8.22 -28.06
CA SER A 187 23.29 7.77 -27.30
C SER A 187 23.59 6.32 -27.64
N SER A 188 24.41 6.13 -28.66
CA SER A 188 25.11 4.87 -28.93
C SER A 188 25.71 4.29 -27.65
N THR A 189 25.28 3.08 -27.28
CA THR A 189 26.03 2.08 -26.51
C THR A 189 26.93 2.65 -25.42
N THR A 190 26.35 3.12 -24.31
CA THR A 190 27.10 3.25 -23.07
C THR A 190 26.44 2.38 -22.03
N THR A 191 27.14 1.31 -21.65
CA THR A 191 26.89 0.52 -20.44
C THR A 191 26.66 1.49 -19.28
N VAL A 192 25.40 1.61 -18.84
CA VAL A 192 25.01 2.42 -17.69
C VAL A 192 25.68 1.80 -16.46
N ASP A 193 26.62 2.53 -15.86
CA ASP A 193 27.36 2.11 -14.68
C ASP A 193 26.40 2.04 -13.47
N ASN A 194 26.10 0.83 -13.01
CA ASN A 194 25.16 0.55 -11.91
C ASN A 194 25.55 1.26 -10.59
N ARG A 195 26.79 1.76 -10.46
CA ARG A 195 27.25 2.53 -9.29
C ARG A 195 26.50 3.85 -9.07
N SER A 196 25.91 4.44 -10.11
CA SER A 196 25.16 5.69 -9.98
C SER A 196 23.80 5.53 -9.30
N LEU A 197 23.18 4.35 -9.33
CA LEU A 197 21.85 4.11 -8.79
C LEU A 197 21.83 3.93 -7.26
N ALA A 198 22.81 3.22 -6.72
CA ALA A 198 23.02 3.13 -5.26
C ALA A 198 23.33 4.50 -4.64
N VAL A 199 24.04 5.37 -5.37
CA VAL A 199 24.35 6.75 -4.94
C VAL A 199 23.10 7.62 -4.95
N VAL A 200 22.19 7.49 -5.92
CA VAL A 200 20.95 8.29 -5.97
C VAL A 200 19.92 7.82 -4.94
N VAL A 201 19.71 6.51 -4.79
CA VAL A 201 18.85 5.95 -3.73
C VAL A 201 19.43 6.27 -2.35
N GLY A 202 20.75 6.16 -2.18
CA GLY A 202 21.46 6.57 -0.97
C GLY A 202 21.36 8.07 -0.72
N ALA A 203 21.47 8.92 -1.75
CA ALA A 203 21.39 10.38 -1.61
C ALA A 203 19.97 10.86 -1.28
N ILE A 204 18.93 10.25 -1.86
CA ILE A 204 17.52 10.54 -1.53
C ILE A 204 17.21 10.10 -0.09
N ALA A 205 17.69 8.92 0.31
CA ALA A 205 17.56 8.42 1.67
C ALA A 205 18.32 9.28 2.71
N HIS A 206 19.50 9.82 2.36
CA HIS A 206 20.27 10.71 3.23
C HIS A 206 19.77 12.16 3.26
N ARG A 207 19.04 12.64 2.23
CA ARG A 207 18.48 14.00 2.19
C ARG A 207 17.15 14.15 2.93
N ALA A 208 16.41 13.07 3.17
CA ALA A 208 15.10 13.08 3.81
C ALA A 208 15.15 12.70 5.31
N VAL A 209 15.64 13.62 6.16
CA VAL A 209 15.37 13.72 7.62
C VAL A 209 15.98 12.59 8.52
N PRO A 210 16.15 12.78 9.85
CA PRO A 210 17.40 12.49 10.57
C PRO A 210 17.63 10.99 10.85
N ALA A 211 18.91 10.65 11.03
CA ALA A 211 19.38 9.31 11.37
C ALA A 211 18.79 8.78 12.69
N THR A 212 17.69 8.01 12.61
CA THR A 212 17.31 7.08 13.68
C THR A 212 17.73 5.64 13.31
N PRO A 213 18.04 4.78 14.29
CA PRO A 213 18.49 3.40 14.05
C PRO A 213 17.52 2.56 13.20
N ALA A 214 16.20 2.83 13.31
CA ALA A 214 15.16 2.14 12.54
C ALA A 214 15.29 2.36 11.02
N TYR A 215 15.80 3.52 10.58
CA TYR A 215 16.00 3.83 9.16
C TYR A 215 17.20 3.10 8.54
N HIS A 216 18.27 2.89 9.31
CA HIS A 216 19.44 2.17 8.84
C HIS A 216 19.14 0.68 8.60
N VAL A 217 18.28 0.10 9.44
CA VAL A 217 17.74 -1.26 9.25
C VAL A 217 16.91 -1.32 7.97
N THR A 218 15.98 -0.37 7.80
CA THR A 218 15.10 -0.31 6.62
C THR A 218 15.88 -0.19 5.30
N LEU A 219 16.90 0.68 5.24
CA LEU A 219 17.73 0.86 4.04
C LEU A 219 18.60 -0.37 3.71
N LYS A 220 19.16 -1.03 4.74
CA LYS A 220 19.97 -2.25 4.56
C LYS A 220 19.14 -3.39 3.97
N HIS A 221 17.86 -3.48 4.32
CA HIS A 221 16.93 -4.48 3.79
C HIS A 221 16.33 -4.09 2.43
N LEU A 222 16.32 -2.81 2.04
CA LEU A 222 15.76 -2.34 0.76
C LEU A 222 16.78 -2.40 -0.40
N LEU A 223 18.04 -2.03 -0.17
CA LEU A 223 19.06 -1.87 -1.23
C LEU A 223 19.32 -3.11 -2.12
N PRO A 224 19.40 -4.36 -1.61
CA PRO A 224 19.63 -5.54 -2.45
C PRO A 224 18.48 -5.82 -3.43
N TRP A 225 17.29 -5.30 -3.15
CA TRP A 225 16.11 -5.57 -3.93
C TRP A 225 15.76 -4.49 -4.95
N THR A 226 16.40 -3.33 -4.88
CA THR A 226 16.04 -2.18 -5.70
C THR A 226 16.57 -2.34 -7.13
N GLU A 227 17.84 -2.71 -7.33
CA GLU A 227 18.45 -2.81 -8.66
C GLU A 227 17.79 -3.82 -9.64
N PRO A 228 17.57 -5.10 -9.29
CA PRO A 228 16.96 -6.06 -10.22
C PRO A 228 15.50 -5.69 -10.55
N ARG A 229 14.79 -5.10 -9.58
CA ARG A 229 13.41 -4.64 -9.78
C ARG A 229 13.33 -3.46 -10.73
N TYR A 230 14.28 -2.53 -10.72
CA TYR A 230 14.25 -1.37 -11.61
C TYR A 230 14.43 -1.74 -13.09
N SER A 231 15.39 -2.60 -13.41
CA SER A 231 15.60 -3.05 -14.80
C SER A 231 14.33 -3.71 -15.36
N GLN A 232 13.71 -4.57 -14.56
CA GLN A 232 12.43 -5.19 -14.90
C GLN A 232 11.29 -4.16 -15.02
N GLN A 233 11.22 -3.17 -14.13
CA GLN A 233 10.21 -2.11 -14.14
C GLN A 233 10.28 -1.26 -15.42
N ASN A 234 11.49 -0.95 -15.88
CA ASN A 234 11.72 -0.21 -17.13
C ASN A 234 11.30 -1.01 -18.36
N HIS A 235 11.62 -2.30 -18.41
CA HIS A 235 11.16 -3.20 -19.47
C HIS A 235 9.63 -3.22 -19.54
N TYR A 236 8.95 -3.39 -18.39
CA TYR A 236 7.49 -3.37 -18.34
C TYR A 236 6.88 -2.02 -18.77
N PHE A 237 7.50 -0.91 -18.41
CA PHE A 237 7.03 0.42 -18.85
C PHE A 237 7.08 0.52 -20.38
N ASN A 238 8.23 0.19 -20.98
CA ASN A 238 8.42 0.25 -22.43
C ASN A 238 7.44 -0.67 -23.17
N ASP A 239 7.27 -1.91 -22.68
CA ASP A 239 6.31 -2.86 -23.25
C ASP A 239 4.86 -2.34 -23.18
N ASN A 240 4.45 -1.76 -22.05
CA ASN A 240 3.11 -1.22 -21.88
C ASN A 240 2.88 -0.01 -22.80
N LEU A 241 3.86 0.88 -22.94
CA LEU A 241 3.79 2.06 -23.80
C LEU A 241 3.69 1.65 -25.28
N GLN A 242 4.56 0.74 -25.72
CA GLN A 242 4.57 0.25 -27.08
C GLN A 242 3.24 -0.48 -27.41
N ARG A 243 2.73 -1.27 -26.47
CA ARG A 243 1.42 -1.93 -26.61
C ARG A 243 0.29 -0.92 -26.72
N SER A 244 0.25 0.10 -25.86
CA SER A 244 -0.77 1.17 -25.91
C SER A 244 -0.78 1.90 -27.26
N ARG A 245 0.41 2.20 -27.80
CA ARG A 245 0.55 2.81 -29.13
C ARG A 245 0.11 1.87 -30.25
N GLN A 246 0.51 0.60 -30.18
CA GLN A 246 0.17 -0.41 -31.18
C GLN A 246 -1.33 -0.74 -31.21
N GLU A 247 -1.99 -0.82 -30.05
CA GLU A 247 -3.43 -1.10 -29.93
C GLU A 247 -4.27 -0.07 -30.69
N LYS A 248 -3.88 1.21 -30.67
CA LYS A 248 -4.58 2.28 -31.39
C LYS A 248 -4.45 2.16 -32.90
N VAL A 249 -3.23 1.94 -33.39
CA VAL A 249 -2.99 1.69 -34.82
C VAL A 249 -3.79 0.45 -35.25
N THR A 250 -3.77 -0.60 -34.45
CA THR A 250 -4.51 -1.84 -34.72
C THR A 250 -6.03 -1.61 -34.71
N ALA A 251 -6.55 -0.80 -33.79
CA ALA A 251 -7.97 -0.46 -33.74
C ALA A 251 -8.41 0.34 -34.98
N HIS A 252 -7.59 1.29 -35.44
CA HIS A 252 -7.82 2.02 -36.68
C HIS A 252 -7.85 1.07 -37.90
N VAL A 253 -6.85 0.18 -38.00
CA VAL A 253 -6.76 -0.82 -39.06
C VAL A 253 -7.98 -1.77 -39.02
N LYS A 254 -8.38 -2.25 -37.84
CA LYS A 254 -9.57 -3.11 -37.66
C LYS A 254 -10.87 -2.41 -38.07
N LYS A 255 -11.02 -1.12 -37.76
CA LYS A 255 -12.20 -0.33 -38.14
C LYS A 255 -12.37 -0.29 -39.66
N ASN A 256 -11.27 -0.25 -40.40
CA ASN A 256 -11.25 -0.20 -41.86
C ASN A 256 -11.14 -1.59 -42.51
N ALA A 257 -11.18 -2.66 -41.71
CA ALA A 257 -11.06 -4.03 -42.19
C ALA A 257 -12.42 -4.60 -42.61
N PHE A 258 -12.41 -5.37 -43.69
CA PHE A 258 -13.58 -6.05 -44.22
C PHE A 258 -13.24 -7.51 -44.53
N HIS A 259 -14.26 -8.37 -44.51
CA HIS A 259 -14.09 -9.77 -44.85
C HIS A 259 -14.05 -9.93 -46.38
N ASN A 260 -13.01 -10.58 -46.90
CA ASN A 260 -12.91 -10.92 -48.32
C ASN A 260 -12.95 -12.44 -48.42
N GLY A 261 -14.02 -13.03 -48.95
CA GLY A 261 -14.36 -14.46 -48.81
C GLY A 261 -13.30 -15.52 -49.17
N SER A 262 -12.13 -15.16 -49.70
CA SER A 262 -10.99 -16.04 -49.96
C SER A 262 -9.79 -15.88 -49.00
N HIS A 263 -9.71 -14.79 -48.25
CA HIS A 263 -8.67 -14.49 -47.25
C HIS A 263 -9.33 -14.06 -45.93
N SER A 264 -8.59 -13.99 -44.83
CA SER A 264 -9.12 -13.45 -43.56
C SER A 264 -9.44 -11.94 -43.68
N MET A 265 -9.63 -11.23 -42.57
CA MET A 265 -9.88 -9.78 -42.59
C MET A 265 -8.81 -9.02 -43.37
N VAL A 266 -9.21 -8.22 -44.36
CA VAL A 266 -8.31 -7.42 -45.20
C VAL A 266 -8.63 -5.93 -45.06
N VAL A 267 -7.61 -5.07 -45.23
CA VAL A 267 -7.74 -3.61 -45.23
C VAL A 267 -7.16 -3.10 -46.54
N ARG A 268 -7.86 -2.18 -47.21
CA ARG A 268 -7.30 -1.54 -48.41
C ARG A 268 -6.14 -0.65 -48.02
N LEU A 269 -5.03 -0.71 -48.77
CA LEU A 269 -3.82 0.06 -48.48
C LEU A 269 -4.13 1.56 -48.35
N GLU A 270 -5.01 2.10 -49.20
CA GLU A 270 -5.47 3.49 -49.18
C GLU A 270 -6.12 3.90 -47.84
N HIS A 271 -6.81 2.98 -47.15
CA HIS A 271 -7.42 3.21 -45.84
C HIS A 271 -6.48 2.88 -44.68
N ALA A 272 -5.45 2.05 -44.91
CA ALA A 272 -4.41 1.76 -43.93
C ALA A 272 -3.36 2.88 -43.84
N SER A 273 -3.11 3.58 -44.95
CA SER A 273 -2.18 4.71 -45.02
C SER A 273 -2.79 6.04 -44.61
N GLN A 274 -4.10 6.08 -44.32
CA GLN A 274 -4.73 7.30 -43.82
C GLN A 274 -4.23 7.61 -42.41
N PRO A 275 -3.91 8.89 -42.10
CA PRO A 275 -3.57 9.29 -40.74
C PRO A 275 -4.69 8.89 -39.78
N VAL A 276 -4.30 8.28 -38.65
CA VAL A 276 -5.22 7.67 -37.67
C VAL A 276 -6.30 8.64 -37.16
N ARG A 277 -6.08 9.96 -37.29
CA ARG A 277 -7.03 11.08 -37.30
C ARG A 277 -6.27 12.32 -37.80
N SER A 278 -6.94 13.34 -38.35
CA SER A 278 -6.38 14.68 -38.52
C SER A 278 -6.27 15.36 -37.14
N MET A 279 -5.38 14.87 -36.28
CA MET A 279 -5.17 15.44 -34.96
C MET A 279 -4.29 16.68 -35.07
N SER A 280 -4.59 17.71 -34.27
CA SER A 280 -3.68 18.84 -34.13
C SER A 280 -2.41 18.41 -33.40
N ASN A 281 -1.32 19.18 -33.55
CA ASN A 281 -0.07 18.92 -32.81
C ASN A 281 -0.31 18.86 -31.29
N GLU A 282 -1.19 19.73 -30.77
CA GLU A 282 -1.56 19.77 -29.35
C GLU A 282 -2.26 18.48 -28.91
N GLN A 283 -3.21 17.98 -29.72
CA GLN A 283 -3.89 16.71 -29.44
C GLN A 283 -2.93 15.52 -29.48
N HIS A 284 -1.92 15.55 -30.35
CA HIS A 284 -0.87 14.54 -30.38
C HIS A 284 -0.05 14.56 -29.09
N VAL A 285 0.41 15.73 -28.64
CA VAL A 285 1.19 15.88 -27.41
C VAL A 285 0.41 15.38 -26.19
N VAL A 286 -0.86 15.77 -26.05
CA VAL A 286 -1.70 15.27 -24.95
C VAL A 286 -1.90 13.77 -25.02
N GLN A 287 -2.03 13.21 -26.21
CA GLN A 287 -2.17 11.77 -26.38
C GLN A 287 -0.90 11.02 -25.96
N ASP A 288 0.28 11.57 -26.24
CA ASP A 288 1.57 11.01 -25.80
C ASP A 288 1.72 11.09 -24.28
N ILE A 289 1.43 12.25 -23.66
CA ILE A 289 1.45 12.40 -22.20
C ILE A 289 0.51 11.38 -21.55
N HIS A 290 -0.70 11.24 -22.08
CA HIS A 290 -1.68 10.26 -21.58
C HIS A 290 -1.13 8.83 -21.62
N ASP A 291 -0.49 8.42 -22.72
CA ASP A 291 0.02 7.05 -22.86
C ASP A 291 1.21 6.76 -21.96
N ILE A 292 2.11 7.73 -21.82
CA ILE A 292 3.23 7.67 -20.88
C ILE A 292 2.70 7.58 -19.46
N LEU A 293 1.81 8.49 -19.07
CA LEU A 293 1.21 8.55 -17.75
C LEU A 293 0.48 7.24 -17.41
N LYS A 294 -0.37 6.73 -18.30
CA LYS A 294 -1.11 5.47 -18.10
C LYS A 294 -0.17 4.28 -17.92
N SER A 295 0.86 4.18 -18.75
CA SER A 295 1.82 3.08 -18.71
C SER A 295 2.70 3.13 -17.46
N TYR A 296 3.19 4.32 -17.12
CA TYR A 296 4.01 4.55 -15.95
C TYR A 296 3.23 4.31 -14.65
N TYR A 297 2.04 4.93 -14.54
CA TYR A 297 1.17 4.81 -13.38
C TYR A 297 0.82 3.36 -13.06
N LYS A 298 0.47 2.56 -14.08
CA LYS A 298 0.17 1.13 -13.92
C LYS A 298 1.34 0.37 -13.30
N VAL A 299 2.56 0.67 -13.72
CA VAL A 299 3.77 0.00 -13.26
C VAL A 299 4.08 0.44 -11.82
N CYS A 300 4.12 1.75 -11.55
CA CYS A 300 4.38 2.27 -10.20
C CYS A 300 3.36 1.78 -9.19
N ARG A 301 2.07 1.80 -9.53
CA ARG A 301 1.00 1.35 -8.65
C ARG A 301 1.20 -0.10 -8.21
N LYS A 302 1.55 -0.99 -9.15
CA LYS A 302 1.78 -2.41 -8.83
C LYS A 302 2.99 -2.58 -7.90
N THR A 303 4.10 -1.92 -8.21
CA THR A 303 5.32 -1.97 -7.39
C THR A 303 5.08 -1.38 -6.01
N PHE A 304 4.35 -0.28 -5.93
CA PHE A 304 4.02 0.40 -4.68
C PHE A 304 3.11 -0.46 -3.80
N VAL A 305 2.05 -1.05 -4.36
CA VAL A 305 1.18 -1.99 -3.64
C VAL A 305 1.97 -3.19 -3.09
N ASP A 306 2.83 -3.81 -3.91
CA ASP A 306 3.70 -4.90 -3.46
C ASP A 306 4.64 -4.44 -2.34
N SER A 307 5.21 -3.24 -2.46
CA SER A 307 6.13 -2.68 -1.46
C SER A 307 5.44 -2.43 -0.13
N ILE A 308 4.24 -1.85 -0.12
CA ILE A 308 3.45 -1.63 1.09
C ILE A 308 3.09 -2.98 1.74
N CYS A 309 2.61 -3.94 0.95
CA CYS A 309 2.26 -5.26 1.47
C CYS A 309 3.47 -5.97 2.08
N ARG A 310 4.62 -5.98 1.39
CA ARG A 310 5.81 -6.70 1.84
C ARG A 310 6.53 -6.00 2.98
N GLN A 311 6.75 -4.69 2.88
CA GLN A 311 7.55 -3.96 3.86
C GLN A 311 6.71 -3.59 5.08
N SER A 312 5.59 -2.89 4.88
CA SER A 312 4.81 -2.35 6.00
C SER A 312 4.01 -3.42 6.71
N VAL A 313 3.41 -4.38 5.97
CA VAL A 313 2.57 -5.42 6.57
C VAL A 313 3.35 -6.70 6.85
N ILE A 314 3.84 -7.40 5.84
CA ILE A 314 4.48 -8.71 6.03
C ILE A 314 5.71 -8.59 6.93
N HIS A 315 6.65 -7.71 6.62
CA HIS A 315 7.86 -7.58 7.42
C HIS A 315 7.60 -7.00 8.81
N PHE A 316 7.04 -5.80 8.92
CA PHE A 316 6.90 -5.12 10.23
C PHE A 316 5.76 -5.63 11.11
N LEU A 317 4.71 -6.24 10.56
CA LEU A 317 3.60 -6.75 11.37
C LEU A 317 3.65 -8.27 11.60
N LEU A 318 4.31 -9.05 10.72
CA LEU A 318 4.21 -10.51 10.77
C LEU A 318 5.55 -11.24 10.92
N GLU A 319 6.62 -10.81 10.23
CA GLU A 319 7.82 -11.66 10.06
C GLU A 319 9.10 -11.19 10.77
N CYS A 320 9.26 -9.90 11.06
CA CYS A 320 10.50 -9.42 11.67
C CYS A 320 10.60 -9.73 13.18
N ASP A 321 11.80 -9.74 13.75
CA ASP A 321 12.02 -10.01 15.18
C ASP A 321 11.31 -8.98 16.09
N GLU A 322 11.13 -7.77 15.57
CA GLU A 322 10.44 -6.66 16.23
C GLU A 322 8.95 -6.60 15.82
N CYS A 323 8.39 -7.64 15.20
CA CYS A 323 6.98 -7.65 14.82
C CYS A 323 6.09 -7.83 16.06
N PRO A 324 4.85 -7.33 16.06
CA PRO A 324 3.90 -7.49 17.18
C PRO A 324 3.70 -8.95 17.62
N LEU A 325 3.70 -9.89 16.67
CA LEU A 325 3.51 -11.32 16.95
C LEU A 325 4.69 -11.95 17.71
N ALA A 326 5.89 -11.40 17.54
CA ALA A 326 7.10 -11.87 18.22
C ALA A 326 7.27 -11.30 19.64
N LEU A 327 6.40 -10.36 20.05
CA LEU A 327 6.55 -9.66 21.33
C LEU A 327 6.39 -10.62 22.53
N PHE A 328 5.30 -11.39 22.55
CA PHE A 328 5.08 -12.35 23.63
C PHE A 328 5.91 -13.61 23.39
N SER A 329 7.11 -13.63 23.97
CA SER A 329 8.13 -14.65 23.76
C SER A 329 8.69 -15.20 25.08
N PRO A 330 9.36 -16.35 25.07
CA PRO A 330 10.05 -16.87 26.26
C PRO A 330 11.06 -15.86 26.84
N MET A 331 11.71 -15.07 25.98
CA MET A 331 12.63 -14.01 26.40
C MET A 331 11.91 -12.91 27.17
N PHE A 332 10.76 -12.43 26.67
CA PHE A 332 9.93 -11.47 27.39
C PHE A 332 9.54 -12.00 28.78
N VAL A 333 9.04 -13.24 28.85
CA VAL A 333 8.60 -13.84 30.13
C VAL A 333 9.76 -13.95 31.11
N SER A 334 10.97 -14.31 30.64
CA SER A 334 12.16 -14.43 31.50
C SER A 334 12.64 -13.09 32.09
N GLN A 335 12.25 -11.97 31.49
CA GLN A 335 12.62 -10.62 31.92
C GLN A 335 11.61 -9.99 32.90
N LEU A 336 10.47 -10.64 33.13
CA LEU A 336 9.47 -10.15 34.09
C LEU A 336 10.02 -10.23 35.52
N SER A 337 9.86 -9.15 36.29
CA SER A 337 10.23 -9.13 37.70
C SER A 337 9.26 -9.99 38.54
N ALA A 338 9.69 -10.38 39.74
CA ALA A 338 8.82 -11.11 40.67
C ALA A 338 7.54 -10.33 41.00
N ASP A 339 7.64 -9.00 41.14
CA ASP A 339 6.49 -8.14 41.38
C ASP A 339 5.53 -8.12 40.18
N ALA A 340 6.06 -8.06 38.96
CA ALA A 340 5.24 -8.12 37.75
C ALA A 340 4.56 -9.50 37.59
N LEU A 341 5.24 -10.58 37.97
CA LEU A 341 4.66 -11.92 37.94
C LEU A 341 3.57 -12.11 38.99
N GLU A 342 3.73 -11.56 40.20
CA GLU A 342 2.67 -11.54 41.23
C GLU A 342 1.49 -10.65 40.79
N GLU A 343 1.74 -9.55 40.07
CA GLU A 343 0.67 -8.71 39.51
C GLU A 343 -0.11 -9.43 38.40
N ILE A 344 0.59 -10.14 37.51
CA ILE A 344 -0.02 -10.83 36.36
C ILE A 344 -0.73 -12.12 36.79
N ALA A 345 -0.05 -12.98 37.55
CA ALA A 345 -0.49 -14.36 37.82
C ALA A 345 -0.56 -14.70 39.32
N GLY A 346 -0.41 -13.70 40.20
CA GLY A 346 -0.51 -13.89 41.64
C GLY A 346 -1.93 -14.24 42.07
N GLU A 347 -2.04 -15.09 43.09
CA GLU A 347 -3.33 -15.40 43.69
C GLU A 347 -3.95 -14.15 44.32
N ALA A 348 -5.25 -13.95 44.08
CA ALA A 348 -5.99 -12.89 44.74
C ALA A 348 -5.79 -12.97 46.27
N PRO A 349 -5.64 -11.83 46.99
CA PRO A 349 -5.31 -11.83 48.42
C PRO A 349 -6.28 -12.65 49.27
N GLY A 350 -7.56 -12.67 48.89
CA GLY A 350 -8.60 -13.49 49.52
C GLY A 350 -8.37 -14.99 49.35
N LEU A 351 -8.02 -15.43 48.14
CA LEU A 351 -7.70 -16.83 47.84
C LEU A 351 -6.42 -17.26 48.57
N LYS A 352 -5.39 -16.41 48.58
CA LYS A 352 -4.13 -16.66 49.31
C LYS A 352 -4.38 -16.89 50.81
N ARG A 353 -5.25 -16.07 51.43
CA ARG A 353 -5.66 -16.22 52.84
C ARG A 353 -6.49 -17.49 53.06
N SER A 354 -7.46 -17.76 52.19
CA SER A 354 -8.32 -18.95 52.28
C SER A 354 -7.50 -20.24 52.15
N ARG A 355 -6.58 -20.30 51.19
CA ARG A 355 -5.64 -21.42 51.04
C ARG A 355 -4.79 -21.61 52.30
N ALA A 356 -4.26 -20.54 52.88
CA ALA A 356 -3.47 -20.63 54.10
C ALA A 356 -4.30 -21.18 55.28
N GLN A 357 -5.56 -20.76 55.41
CA GLN A 357 -6.47 -21.29 56.43
C GLN A 357 -6.79 -22.77 56.21
N LEU A 358 -7.22 -23.16 55.00
CA LEU A 358 -7.56 -24.54 54.66
C LEU A 358 -6.35 -25.47 54.83
N THR A 359 -5.15 -25.02 54.44
CA THR A 359 -3.92 -25.79 54.63
C THR A 359 -3.65 -26.06 56.12
N LYS A 360 -3.90 -25.06 56.97
CA LYS A 360 -3.76 -25.21 58.43
C LYS A 360 -4.80 -26.19 59.00
N GLU A 361 -6.03 -26.14 58.52
CA GLU A 361 -7.10 -27.06 58.93
C GLU A 361 -6.79 -28.50 58.51
N VAL A 362 -6.37 -28.71 57.25
CA VAL A 362 -5.93 -30.02 56.74
C VAL A 362 -4.77 -30.57 57.58
N ALA A 363 -3.76 -29.76 57.89
CA ALA A 363 -2.64 -30.19 58.72
C ALA A 363 -3.08 -30.58 60.15
N SER A 364 -4.01 -29.84 60.73
CA SER A 364 -4.57 -30.13 62.06
C SER A 364 -5.36 -31.44 62.07
N LEU A 365 -6.27 -31.61 61.09
CA LEU A 365 -7.06 -32.83 60.93
C LEU A 365 -6.19 -34.05 60.66
N ALA A 366 -5.18 -33.93 59.80
CA ALA A 366 -4.22 -35.01 59.54
C ALA A 366 -3.46 -35.44 60.81
N LYS A 367 -3.11 -34.49 61.68
CA LYS A 367 -2.49 -34.77 62.98
C LYS A 367 -3.46 -35.51 63.91
N ALA A 368 -4.72 -35.08 63.96
CA ALA A 368 -5.76 -35.74 64.76
C ALA A 368 -6.00 -37.19 64.30
N VAL A 369 -6.10 -37.43 63.00
CA VAL A 369 -6.23 -38.78 62.42
C VAL A 369 -5.04 -39.66 62.81
N ARG A 370 -3.80 -39.16 62.70
CA ARG A 370 -2.59 -39.91 63.09
C ARG A 370 -2.59 -40.32 64.57
N ILE A 371 -3.13 -39.46 65.45
CA ILE A 371 -3.25 -39.75 66.88
C ILE A 371 -4.28 -40.85 67.09
N LEU A 372 -5.45 -40.75 66.46
CA LEU A 372 -6.51 -41.76 66.56
C LEU A 372 -6.09 -43.13 66.04
N THR A 373 -5.26 -43.20 64.99
CA THR A 373 -4.73 -44.48 64.47
C THR A 373 -3.60 -45.12 65.29
N ARG A 374 -3.07 -44.43 66.31
CA ARG A 374 -2.02 -44.94 67.22
C ARG A 374 -2.56 -45.51 68.52
N ILE A 375 -3.85 -45.29 68.79
CA ILE A 375 -4.63 -45.88 69.88
C ILE A 375 -5.27 -47.15 69.33
#